data_AF-A0A0Q6SIZ7-F1
#
_entry.id   AF-A0A0Q6SIZ7-F1
#
_cell.length_a   1.000
_cell.length_b   1.000
_cell.length_c   1.000
_cell.angle_alpha   90.00
_cell.angle_beta   90.00
_cell.angle_gamma   90.00
#
_symmetry.space_group_name_H-M   'P 1'
#
loop_
_entity.id
_entity.type
_entity.pdbx_description
1 polymer ?
#
loop_
_entity_poly.entity_id
_entity_poly.type
_entity_poly.pdbx_seq_one_letter_code
_entity_poly.pdbx_strand_id
1 'polypeptide(L)'
;MKLRNISLATMLSVIACTVAAQAPAPAPAAQQTSATCVKQKLSSESLVSELLDEPAAREVLYKHVPALKGSDQFDMARSMPLRAIQPYAEETFTDKVLDAIDADLAKLPVCK
;
A
#
# COMPACT_ATOMS: atom_id res chain seq x y z
N MET A 1 37.81 64.17 32.44
CA MET A 1 37.02 64.56 33.63
C MET A 1 35.54 64.37 33.30
N LYS A 2 34.83 63.51 34.06
CA LYS A 2 33.37 63.58 34.39
C LYS A 2 32.39 63.54 33.18
N LEU A 3 31.31 62.76 33.14
CA LEU A 3 30.38 62.37 34.21
C LEU A 3 29.38 61.32 33.67
N ARG A 4 29.25 60.18 34.38
CA ARG A 4 28.03 59.47 34.84
C ARG A 4 26.92 59.15 33.81
N ASN A 5 26.63 57.88 33.50
CA ASN A 5 25.89 56.85 34.28
C ASN A 5 24.35 57.04 34.32
N ILE A 6 23.62 55.92 34.07
CA ILE A 6 22.23 55.58 34.49
C ILE A 6 21.15 56.05 33.47
N SER A 7 20.21 55.27 32.92
CA SER A 7 19.48 54.09 33.44
C SER A 7 18.57 53.42 32.38
N LEU A 8 17.96 52.30 32.79
CA LEU A 8 16.75 51.61 32.31
C LEU A 8 16.92 50.67 31.10
N ALA A 9 17.17 49.37 31.29
CA ALA A 9 16.29 48.32 31.83
C ALA A 9 15.42 47.66 30.75
N THR A 10 15.19 46.35 30.95
CA THR A 10 14.40 45.39 30.17
C THR A 10 15.09 44.90 28.89
N MET A 11 15.25 43.60 28.63
CA MET A 11 14.46 42.45 29.06
C MET A 11 15.36 41.21 29.19
N LEU A 12 15.26 40.55 30.35
CA LEU A 12 15.89 39.29 30.68
C LEU A 12 15.21 38.17 29.86
N SER A 13 15.89 37.63 28.85
CA SER A 13 15.46 36.40 28.19
C SER A 13 16.37 35.27 28.66
N VAL A 14 15.92 34.60 29.72
CA VAL A 14 16.43 33.29 30.13
C VAL A 14 15.55 32.26 29.46
N ILE A 15 16.10 31.53 28.48
CA ILE A 15 15.64 30.18 28.17
C ILE A 15 16.87 29.29 28.21
N ALA A 16 17.12 28.75 29.40
CA ALA A 16 17.87 27.52 29.54
C ALA A 16 16.93 26.38 29.13
N CYS A 17 17.21 25.75 27.99
CA CYS A 17 16.71 24.41 27.70
C CYS A 17 17.90 23.54 27.31
N THR A 18 18.24 22.68 28.25
CA THR A 18 19.15 21.54 28.17
C THR A 18 18.99 20.73 26.90
N VAL A 19 20.09 20.48 26.16
CA VAL A 19 20.14 19.48 25.09
C VAL A 19 20.20 18.09 25.75
N ALA A 20 19.06 17.40 25.76
CA ALA A 20 19.01 15.97 26.05
C ALA A 20 19.17 15.20 24.73
N ALA A 21 20.09 14.24 24.75
CA ALA A 21 20.41 13.35 23.64
C ALA A 21 19.16 12.61 23.13
N GLN A 22 18.82 12.86 21.86
CA GLN A 22 17.78 12.13 21.14
C GLN A 22 18.49 11.06 20.29
N ALA A 23 18.61 9.84 20.83
CA ALA A 23 18.95 8.69 20.01
C ALA A 23 17.78 8.45 19.02
N PRO A 24 18.04 8.13 17.74
CA PRO A 24 16.96 7.80 16.81
C PRO A 24 16.31 6.50 17.30
N ALA A 25 15.06 6.60 17.75
CA ALA A 25 14.22 5.43 17.96
C ALA A 25 14.11 4.67 16.63
N PRO A 26 14.22 3.33 16.60
CA PRO A 26 13.88 2.57 15.42
C PRO A 26 12.44 2.90 15.04
N ALA A 27 12.27 3.52 13.88
CA ALA A 27 10.96 3.70 13.27
C ALA A 27 10.25 2.34 13.28
N PRO A 28 8.95 2.27 13.66
CA PRO A 28 8.17 1.07 13.41
C PRO A 28 8.29 0.78 11.92
N ALA A 29 8.96 -0.34 11.60
CA ALA A 29 8.93 -0.90 10.28
C ALA A 29 7.48 -0.90 9.81
N ALA A 30 7.28 -0.42 8.58
CA ALA A 30 6.00 -0.40 7.90
C ALA A 30 5.17 -1.60 8.33
N GLN A 31 3.96 -1.33 8.81
CA GLN A 31 2.96 -2.35 9.08
C GLN A 31 2.65 -3.07 7.75
N GLN A 32 3.48 -4.05 7.39
CA GLN A 32 3.17 -5.06 6.40
C GLN A 32 2.23 -6.06 7.08
N THR A 33 1.02 -5.62 7.35
CA THR A 33 -0.08 -6.51 7.71
C THR A 33 -1.33 -5.96 7.07
N SER A 34 -1.70 -6.53 5.94
CA SER A 34 -3.00 -6.27 5.34
C SER A 34 -3.46 -7.58 4.72
N ALA A 35 -3.99 -8.43 5.60
CA ALA A 35 -4.69 -9.67 5.39
C ALA A 35 -3.92 -10.77 4.63
N THR A 36 -3.34 -11.70 5.39
CA THR A 36 -2.84 -12.99 4.90
C THR A 36 -3.96 -13.89 4.36
N CYS A 37 -5.23 -13.57 4.65
CA CYS A 37 -6.39 -14.37 4.23
C CYS A 37 -7.40 -13.56 3.42
N VAL A 38 -8.13 -14.26 2.54
CA VAL A 38 -9.21 -13.73 1.70
C VAL A 38 -10.56 -14.04 2.31
N LYS A 39 -11.57 -13.18 2.11
CA LYS A 39 -12.93 -13.42 2.65
C LYS A 39 -13.63 -14.64 2.06
N GLN A 40 -13.31 -14.99 0.81
CA GLN A 40 -13.93 -16.09 0.09
C GLN A 40 -12.93 -16.75 -0.87
N LYS A 41 -13.29 -17.91 -1.41
CA LYS A 41 -12.50 -18.57 -2.46
C LYS A 41 -12.57 -17.72 -3.73
N LEU A 42 -11.41 -17.31 -4.23
CA LEU A 42 -11.27 -16.48 -5.42
C LEU A 42 -10.59 -17.25 -6.56
N SER A 43 -10.92 -16.90 -7.80
CA SER A 43 -10.35 -17.47 -9.03
C SER A 43 -10.49 -16.48 -10.20
N SER A 44 -10.06 -16.84 -11.41
CA SER A 44 -10.21 -16.06 -12.63
C SER A 44 -11.68 -15.88 -13.05
N GLU A 45 -12.57 -16.74 -12.54
CA GLU A 45 -14.01 -16.62 -12.74
C GLU A 45 -14.66 -15.59 -11.80
N SER A 46 -13.94 -15.16 -10.76
CA SER A 46 -14.39 -14.10 -9.86
C SER A 46 -14.33 -12.75 -10.56
N LEU A 47 -15.16 -11.81 -10.09
CA LEU A 47 -15.14 -10.45 -10.62
C LEU A 47 -13.78 -9.80 -10.32
N VAL A 48 -13.32 -8.97 -11.26
CA VAL A 48 -12.11 -8.19 -11.05
C VAL A 48 -12.22 -7.28 -9.82
N SER A 49 -13.40 -6.73 -9.54
CA SER A 49 -13.66 -6.00 -8.29
C SER A 49 -13.34 -6.85 -7.06
N GLU A 50 -13.83 -8.08 -6.98
CA GLU A 50 -13.61 -8.98 -5.84
C GLU A 50 -12.13 -9.32 -5.64
N LEU A 51 -11.40 -9.54 -6.74
CA LEU A 51 -9.95 -9.80 -6.70
C LEU A 51 -9.16 -8.58 -6.24
N LEU A 52 -9.58 -7.38 -6.64
CA LEU A 52 -8.93 -6.13 -6.24
C LEU A 52 -9.28 -5.71 -4.81
N ASP A 53 -10.49 -6.00 -4.33
CA ASP A 53 -10.95 -5.63 -3.00
C ASP A 53 -10.21 -6.42 -1.91
N GLU A 54 -9.77 -7.63 -2.22
CA GLU A 54 -8.93 -8.45 -1.33
C GLU A 54 -7.43 -8.13 -1.53
N PRO A 55 -6.72 -7.61 -0.51
CA PRO A 55 -5.32 -7.21 -0.67
C PRO A 55 -4.41 -8.39 -1.04
N ALA A 56 -4.66 -9.59 -0.49
CA ALA A 56 -3.88 -10.78 -0.84
C ALA A 56 -4.07 -11.21 -2.31
N ALA A 57 -5.29 -11.16 -2.83
CA ALA A 57 -5.57 -11.51 -4.23
C ALA A 57 -5.02 -10.45 -5.18
N ARG A 58 -5.12 -9.17 -4.81
CA ARG A 58 -4.55 -8.05 -5.57
C ARG A 58 -3.04 -8.20 -5.74
N GLU A 59 -2.31 -8.56 -4.70
CA GLU A 59 -0.86 -8.81 -4.80
C GLU A 59 -0.54 -9.98 -5.74
N VAL A 60 -1.35 -11.04 -5.74
CA VAL A 60 -1.22 -12.14 -6.72
C VAL A 60 -1.43 -11.63 -8.14
N LEU A 61 -2.48 -10.85 -8.41
CA LEU A 61 -2.72 -10.26 -9.72
C LEU A 61 -1.53 -9.40 -10.18
N TYR A 62 -1.04 -8.52 -9.30
CA TYR A 62 0.06 -7.62 -9.59
C TYR A 62 1.41 -8.32 -9.78
N LYS A 63 1.60 -9.50 -9.19
CA LYS A 63 2.77 -10.35 -9.41
C LYS A 63 2.78 -10.93 -10.82
N HIS A 64 1.63 -11.41 -11.29
CA HIS A 64 1.51 -12.05 -12.62
C HIS A 64 1.33 -11.03 -13.74
N VAL A 65 0.65 -9.91 -13.45
CA VAL A 65 0.35 -8.85 -14.41
C VAL A 65 0.70 -7.48 -13.81
N PRO A 66 1.98 -7.09 -13.83
CA PRO A 66 2.42 -5.79 -13.29
C PRO A 66 1.81 -4.58 -14.00
N ALA A 67 1.43 -4.75 -15.28
CA ALA A 67 0.81 -3.70 -16.10
C ALA A 67 -0.55 -3.23 -15.57
N LEU A 68 -1.18 -3.97 -14.65
CA LEU A 68 -2.45 -3.58 -14.03
C LEU A 68 -2.29 -2.47 -12.97
N LYS A 69 -1.07 -2.23 -12.50
CA LYS A 69 -0.82 -1.23 -11.45
C LYS A 69 -1.09 0.17 -12.01
N GLY A 70 -2.22 0.76 -11.62
CA GLY A 70 -2.58 2.13 -12.01
C GLY A 70 -3.14 2.26 -13.43
N SER A 71 -3.69 1.19 -14.00
CA SER A 71 -4.34 1.24 -15.32
C SER A 71 -5.85 1.49 -15.20
N ASP A 72 -6.34 2.61 -15.74
CA ASP A 72 -7.77 2.96 -15.77
C ASP A 72 -8.63 1.89 -16.49
N GLN A 73 -8.05 1.18 -17.46
CA GLN A 73 -8.71 0.09 -18.18
C GLN A 73 -9.16 -1.04 -17.25
N PHE A 74 -8.37 -1.32 -16.21
CA PHE A 74 -8.69 -2.37 -15.25
C PHE A 74 -9.77 -1.92 -14.25
N ASP A 75 -9.86 -0.62 -13.98
CA ASP A 75 -10.96 -0.05 -13.21
C ASP A 75 -12.30 -0.20 -13.95
N MET A 76 -12.30 -0.05 -15.28
CA MET A 76 -13.50 -0.31 -16.11
C MET A 76 -13.87 -1.80 -16.15
N ALA A 77 -12.88 -2.69 -16.10
CA ALA A 77 -13.08 -4.12 -16.15
C ALA A 77 -13.56 -4.75 -14.82
N ARG A 78 -13.65 -3.96 -13.74
CA ARG A 78 -14.12 -4.38 -12.40
C ARG A 78 -15.45 -5.13 -12.41
N SER A 79 -16.35 -4.79 -13.32
CA SER A 79 -17.68 -5.40 -13.42
C SER A 79 -17.69 -6.71 -14.21
N MET A 80 -16.54 -7.20 -14.67
CA MET A 80 -16.39 -8.44 -15.43
C MET A 80 -15.53 -9.46 -14.67
N PRO A 81 -15.73 -10.76 -14.90
CA PRO A 81 -14.78 -11.79 -14.48
C PRO A 81 -13.40 -11.57 -15.12
N LEU A 82 -12.33 -11.92 -14.41
CA LEU A 82 -10.96 -11.77 -14.93
C LEU A 82 -10.78 -12.53 -16.26
N ARG A 83 -11.32 -13.75 -16.34
CA ARG A 83 -11.25 -14.59 -17.54
C ARG A 83 -12.03 -14.00 -18.73
N ALA A 84 -13.06 -13.20 -18.47
CA ALA A 84 -13.81 -12.52 -19.53
C ALA A 84 -13.03 -11.35 -20.18
N ILE A 85 -11.91 -10.93 -19.59
CA ILE A 85 -11.05 -9.87 -20.13
C ILE A 85 -10.14 -10.41 -21.25
N GLN A 86 -9.89 -11.72 -21.28
CA GLN A 86 -9.02 -12.38 -22.28
C GLN A 86 -9.13 -11.80 -23.70
N PRO A 87 -10.30 -11.74 -24.35
CA PRO A 87 -10.41 -11.28 -25.75
C PRO A 87 -9.98 -9.83 -25.98
N TYR A 88 -9.87 -9.01 -24.91
CA TYR A 88 -9.42 -7.63 -25.01
C TYR A 88 -7.91 -7.48 -24.75
N ALA A 89 -7.28 -8.50 -24.15
CA ALA A 89 -5.89 -8.46 -23.69
C ALA A 89 -5.25 -9.86 -23.70
N GLU A 90 -5.36 -10.55 -24.85
CA GLU A 90 -4.94 -11.96 -25.02
C GLU A 90 -3.45 -12.16 -24.76
N GLU A 91 -2.62 -11.17 -25.08
CA GLU A 91 -1.17 -11.20 -24.83
C GLU A 91 -0.84 -11.16 -23.33
N THR A 92 -1.73 -10.56 -22.53
CA THR A 92 -1.53 -10.36 -21.10
C THR A 92 -2.18 -11.48 -20.29
N PHE A 93 -3.44 -11.79 -20.60
CA PHE A 93 -4.23 -12.80 -19.91
C PHE A 93 -4.28 -14.11 -20.68
N THR A 94 -3.12 -14.62 -21.13
CA THR A 94 -3.05 -15.97 -21.72
C THR A 94 -3.59 -17.02 -20.76
N ASP A 95 -4.07 -18.15 -21.27
CA ASP A 95 -4.56 -19.26 -20.42
C ASP A 95 -3.51 -19.67 -19.37
N LYS A 96 -2.23 -19.73 -19.76
CA LYS A 96 -1.12 -20.02 -18.86
C LYS A 96 -1.01 -19.02 -17.70
N VAL A 97 -1.23 -17.73 -17.96
CA VAL A 97 -1.18 -16.68 -16.93
C VAL A 97 -2.38 -16.79 -16.00
N LEU A 98 -3.58 -17.02 -16.54
CA LEU A 98 -4.79 -17.21 -15.73
C LEU A 98 -4.68 -18.45 -14.85
N ASP A 99 -4.21 -19.57 -15.38
CA ASP A 99 -4.00 -20.81 -14.61
C ASP A 99 -2.99 -20.59 -13.47
N ALA A 100 -1.93 -19.79 -13.72
CA ALA A 100 -0.94 -19.45 -12.71
C ALA A 100 -1.51 -18.52 -11.61
N ILE A 101 -2.38 -17.59 -12.00
CA ILE A 101 -3.13 -16.73 -11.07
C ILE A 101 -4.04 -17.61 -10.22
N ASP A 102 -4.83 -18.50 -10.81
CA ASP A 102 -5.72 -19.43 -10.10
C ASP A 102 -4.97 -20.32 -9.11
N ALA A 103 -3.82 -20.85 -9.54
CA ALA A 103 -2.97 -21.66 -8.67
C ALA A 103 -2.44 -20.87 -7.46
N ASP A 104 -2.11 -19.59 -7.63
CA ASP A 104 -1.65 -18.73 -6.54
C ASP A 104 -2.82 -18.24 -5.65
N LEU A 105 -3.97 -17.91 -6.23
CA LEU A 105 -5.20 -17.56 -5.50
C LEU A 105 -5.68 -18.74 -4.65
N ALA A 106 -5.59 -19.96 -5.16
CA ALA A 106 -5.99 -21.16 -4.43
C ALA A 106 -5.14 -21.44 -3.18
N LYS A 107 -3.91 -20.90 -3.11
CA LYS A 107 -3.02 -20.99 -1.94
C LYS A 107 -3.36 -19.97 -0.87
N LEU A 108 -4.17 -18.96 -1.17
CA LEU A 108 -4.58 -17.96 -0.20
C LEU A 108 -5.51 -18.61 0.83
N PRO A 109 -5.23 -18.49 2.14
CA PRO A 109 -6.13 -19.00 3.16
C PRO A 109 -7.43 -18.19 3.16
N VAL A 110 -8.56 -18.87 3.36
CA VAL A 110 -9.87 -18.20 3.49
C VAL A 110 -10.11 -17.89 4.96
N CYS A 111 -10.38 -16.62 5.30
CA CYS A 111 -10.76 -16.24 6.65
C CYS A 111 -12.14 -16.86 6.95
N LYS A 112 -12.27 -17.54 8.10
CA LYS A 112 -13.53 -18.13 8.56
C LYS A 112 -14.38 -17.15 9.36
#